data_AF-A0A2N4X617-F1
#
_entry.id   AF-A0A2N4X617-F1
#
_cell.length_a   1.000
_cell.length_b   1.000
_cell.length_c   1.000
_cell.angle_alpha   90.00
_cell.angle_beta   90.00
_cell.angle_gamma   90.00
#
_symmetry.space_group_name_H-M   'P 1'
#
loop_
_entity.id
_entity.type
_entity.pdbx_description
1 polymer ?
#
loop_
_entity_poly.entity_id
_entity_poly.type
_entity_poly.pdbx_seq_one_letter_code
_entity_poly.pdbx_strand_id
1 'polypeptide(L)'
;VVRELTQLIAQRGKPGMIVSDNGTELTSNAVLAWCGEIGVEWHYIAPGKPMQNGYVESFNGRMRDELLNETLFLSMAHARVEIAAWVEDYNRERPHSSLGYATPAAFAAELDKQWPASLRPTGSATQPIASTALMRKTTARL
;
A
#
# COMPACT_ATOMS: atom_id res chain seq x y z
N VAL A 1 -7.22 4.20 9.62
CA VAL A 1 -6.84 3.21 8.58
C VAL A 1 -7.94 3.06 7.53
N VAL A 2 -9.08 2.43 7.84
CA VAL A 2 -10.12 2.08 6.84
C VAL A 2 -10.68 3.25 6.02
N ARG A 3 -10.79 4.46 6.61
CA ARG A 3 -11.17 5.68 5.89
C ARG A 3 -10.21 5.99 4.73
N GLU A 4 -8.91 5.97 5.01
CA GLU A 4 -7.86 6.28 4.03
C GLU A 4 -7.83 5.22 2.93
N LEU A 5 -7.93 3.93 3.30
CA LEU A 5 -8.01 2.84 2.33
C LEU A 5 -9.23 2.96 1.42
N THR A 6 -10.38 3.37 1.96
CA THR A 6 -11.60 3.60 1.17
C THR A 6 -11.39 4.73 0.14
N GLN A 7 -10.77 5.84 0.55
CA GLN A 7 -10.45 6.94 -0.35
C GLN A 7 -9.45 6.52 -1.44
N LEU A 8 -8.43 5.73 -1.08
CA LEU A 8 -7.47 5.20 -2.03
C LEU A 8 -8.12 4.25 -3.05
N ILE A 9 -9.00 3.36 -2.60
CA ILE A 9 -9.75 2.46 -3.50
C ILE A 9 -10.62 3.25 -4.47
N ALA A 10 -11.27 4.31 -4.03
CA ALA A 10 -12.08 5.16 -4.90
C ALA A 10 -11.24 5.85 -6.00
N GLN A 11 -9.97 6.16 -5.72
CA GLN A 11 -9.07 6.84 -6.66
C GLN A 11 -8.29 5.88 -7.57
N ARG A 12 -7.89 4.71 -7.05
CA ARG A 12 -6.93 3.79 -7.69
C ARG A 12 -7.53 2.46 -8.10
N GLY A 13 -8.76 2.18 -7.69
CA GLY A 13 -9.41 0.88 -7.86
C GLY A 13 -9.15 -0.05 -6.67
N LYS A 14 -9.97 -1.10 -6.60
CA LYS A 14 -9.97 -2.06 -5.50
C LYS A 14 -8.89 -3.14 -5.70
N PRO A 15 -7.95 -3.34 -4.76
CA PRO A 15 -7.02 -4.45 -4.83
C PRO A 15 -7.74 -5.78 -4.53
N GLY A 16 -7.10 -6.87 -4.92
CA GLY A 16 -7.52 -8.22 -4.56
C GLY A 16 -7.08 -8.56 -3.13
N MET A 17 -5.90 -8.09 -2.73
CA MET A 17 -5.29 -8.37 -1.43
C MET A 17 -4.47 -7.18 -0.94
N ILE A 18 -4.49 -6.96 0.38
CA ILE A 18 -3.59 -6.05 1.10
C ILE A 18 -2.66 -6.89 1.98
N VAL A 19 -1.36 -6.62 1.90
CA VAL A 19 -0.34 -7.24 2.77
C VAL A 19 0.13 -6.21 3.80
N SER A 20 0.23 -6.59 5.07
CA SER A 20 0.72 -5.69 6.12
C SER A 20 1.46 -6.41 7.25
N ASP A 21 2.13 -5.64 8.10
CA ASP A 21 2.62 -6.14 9.38
C ASP A 21 1.47 -6.39 10.37
N ASN A 22 1.84 -6.84 11.58
CA ASN A 22 0.90 -7.16 12.65
C ASN A 22 0.59 -5.94 13.56
N GLY A 23 0.73 -4.71 13.04
CA GLY A 23 0.40 -3.49 13.77
C GLY A 23 -1.03 -3.52 14.34
N THR A 24 -1.22 -2.97 15.54
CA THR A 24 -2.52 -3.00 16.25
C THR A 24 -3.63 -2.28 15.50
N GLU A 25 -3.26 -1.23 14.77
CA GLU A 25 -4.13 -0.44 13.90
C GLU A 25 -4.61 -1.23 12.66
N LEU A 26 -3.82 -2.22 12.23
CA LEU A 26 -4.10 -3.08 11.07
C LEU A 26 -4.82 -4.37 11.48
N THR A 27 -4.60 -4.84 12.70
CA THR A 27 -5.25 -6.05 13.27
C THR A 27 -6.59 -5.76 13.98
N SER A 28 -7.09 -4.53 13.90
CA SER A 28 -8.32 -4.11 14.58
C SER A 28 -9.60 -4.72 13.99
N ASN A 29 -10.65 -4.86 14.81
CA ASN A 29 -11.97 -5.32 14.36
C ASN A 29 -12.56 -4.44 13.24
N ALA A 30 -12.25 -3.15 13.24
CA ALA A 30 -12.68 -2.22 12.19
C ALA A 30 -12.09 -2.59 10.82
N VAL A 31 -10.82 -2.99 10.78
CA VAL A 31 -10.17 -3.46 9.54
C VAL A 31 -10.78 -4.77 9.08
N LEU A 32 -11.01 -5.72 9.99
CA LEU A 32 -11.64 -7.00 9.64
C LEU A 32 -13.05 -6.84 9.09
N ALA A 33 -13.88 -5.99 9.71
CA ALA A 33 -15.23 -5.70 9.23
C ALA A 33 -15.19 -5.04 7.85
N TRP A 34 -14.34 -4.03 7.68
CA TRP A 34 -14.16 -3.33 6.41
C TRP A 34 -13.68 -4.26 5.28
N CYS A 35 -12.77 -5.21 5.56
CA CYS A 35 -12.35 -6.20 4.56
C CYS A 35 -13.51 -7.07 4.09
N GLY A 36 -14.40 -7.47 5.01
CA GLY A 36 -15.60 -8.24 4.70
C GLY A 36 -16.62 -7.46 3.87
N GLU A 37 -16.78 -6.16 4.15
CA GLU A 37 -17.68 -5.27 3.42
C GLU A 37 -17.19 -4.97 2.00
N ILE A 38 -15.90 -4.65 1.86
CA ILE A 38 -15.30 -4.25 0.58
C ILE A 38 -14.89 -5.48 -0.27
N GLY A 39 -14.76 -6.65 0.35
CA GLY A 39 -14.30 -7.87 -0.34
C GLY A 39 -12.85 -7.77 -0.77
N VAL A 40 -11.98 -7.32 0.12
CA VAL A 40 -10.52 -7.29 -0.05
C VAL A 40 -9.92 -8.32 0.89
N GLU A 41 -9.05 -9.20 0.38
CA GLU A 41 -8.32 -10.13 1.24
C GLU A 41 -7.25 -9.38 2.05
N TRP A 42 -7.11 -9.71 3.33
CA TRP A 42 -6.04 -9.14 4.17
C TRP A 42 -5.04 -10.21 4.56
N HIS A 43 -3.78 -9.84 4.50
CA HIS A 43 -2.68 -10.77 4.55
C HIS A 43 -1.59 -10.26 5.49
N TYR A 44 -1.44 -10.86 6.67
CA TYR A 44 -0.40 -10.44 7.62
C TYR A 44 0.94 -11.12 7.33
N ILE A 45 2.04 -10.38 7.43
CA ILE A 45 3.38 -10.97 7.41
C ILE A 45 3.56 -11.92 8.61
N ALA A 46 4.43 -12.91 8.46
CA ALA A 46 4.74 -13.84 9.52
C ALA A 46 5.39 -13.10 10.73
N PRO A 47 4.98 -13.41 11.97
CA PRO A 47 5.60 -12.84 13.16
C PRO A 47 7.12 -13.07 13.16
N GLY A 48 7.88 -12.01 13.47
CA GLY A 48 9.34 -12.07 13.47
C GLY A 48 10.00 -12.17 12.09
N LYS A 49 9.27 -11.90 10.99
CA LYS A 49 9.81 -11.88 9.62
C LYS A 49 9.75 -10.48 8.98
N PRO A 50 10.52 -9.50 9.49
CA PRO A 50 10.49 -8.11 8.99
C PRO A 50 10.87 -8.00 7.50
N MET A 51 11.63 -8.95 6.97
CA MET A 51 12.00 -8.99 5.55
C MET A 51 10.80 -9.12 4.60
N GLN A 52 9.67 -9.66 5.07
CA GLN A 52 8.44 -9.70 4.27
C GLN A 52 7.78 -8.33 4.11
N ASN A 53 8.14 -7.36 4.96
CA ASN A 53 7.70 -5.97 4.87
C ASN A 53 8.70 -5.07 4.13
N GLY A 54 9.75 -5.65 3.53
CA GLY A 54 10.92 -4.91 3.06
C GLY A 54 10.62 -3.78 2.07
N TYR A 55 9.57 -3.91 1.25
CA TYR A 55 9.17 -2.86 0.30
C TYR A 55 8.71 -1.59 0.99
N VAL A 56 7.77 -1.70 1.95
CA VAL A 56 7.25 -0.52 2.65
C VAL A 56 8.29 0.04 3.62
N GLU A 57 9.11 -0.81 4.24
CA GLU A 57 10.22 -0.35 5.09
C GLU A 57 11.25 0.45 4.29
N SER A 58 11.63 -0.03 3.10
CA SER A 58 12.55 0.70 2.22
C SER A 58 11.98 2.04 1.75
N PHE A 59 10.68 2.08 1.46
CA PHE A 59 9.97 3.31 1.12
C PHE A 59 9.96 4.30 2.30
N ASN A 60 9.56 3.83 3.48
CA ASN A 60 9.47 4.65 4.70
C ASN A 60 10.84 5.18 5.12
N GLY A 61 11.89 4.36 5.04
CA GLY A 61 13.28 4.77 5.29
C GLY A 61 13.69 5.90 4.37
N ARG A 62 13.41 5.76 3.07
CA ARG A 62 13.74 6.80 2.09
C ARG A 62 12.97 8.11 2.32
N MET A 63 11.66 8.07 2.57
CA MET A 63 10.89 9.27 2.93
C MET A 63 11.46 9.94 4.19
N ARG A 64 11.87 9.14 5.18
CA ARG A 64 12.46 9.66 6.40
C ARG A 64 13.77 10.40 6.12
N ASP A 65 14.68 9.74 5.41
CA ASP A 65 16.02 10.25 5.14
C ASP A 65 16.02 11.46 4.20
N GLU A 66 15.11 11.49 3.23
CA GLU A 66 15.11 12.54 2.20
C GLU A 66 14.16 13.71 2.47
N LEU A 67 13.13 13.51 3.30
CA LEU A 67 12.14 14.54 3.59
C LEU A 67 12.06 14.84 5.09
N LEU A 68 11.72 13.84 5.91
CA LEU A 68 11.31 14.10 7.29
C LEU A 68 12.47 14.55 8.18
N ASN A 69 13.68 14.05 7.93
CA ASN A 69 14.88 14.42 8.68
C ASN A 69 15.51 15.74 8.17
N GLU A 70 15.29 16.08 6.89
CA GLU A 70 15.89 17.26 6.24
C GLU A 70 15.02 18.51 6.33
N THR A 71 13.75 18.38 6.75
CA THR A 71 12.77 19.47 6.71
C THR A 71 12.29 19.85 8.10
N LEU A 72 12.45 21.13 8.46
CA LEU A 72 11.80 21.71 9.63
C LEU A 72 10.35 22.09 9.30
N PHE A 73 9.38 21.31 9.78
CA PHE A 73 7.97 21.58 9.56
C PHE A 73 7.44 22.68 10.49
N LEU A 74 7.14 23.84 9.90
CA LEU A 74 6.61 25.00 10.61
C LEU A 74 5.12 24.88 10.99
N SER A 75 4.36 24.00 10.33
CA SER A 75 2.96 23.73 10.65
C SER A 75 2.47 22.43 10.00
N MET A 76 1.29 21.96 10.40
CA MET A 76 0.62 20.83 9.74
C MET A 76 0.26 21.14 8.27
N ALA A 77 -0.08 22.38 7.95
CA ALA A 77 -0.36 22.78 6.57
C ALA A 77 0.91 22.71 5.72
N HIS A 78 2.03 23.21 6.25
CA HIS A 78 3.33 23.12 5.60
C HIS A 78 3.75 21.65 5.40
N ALA A 79 3.64 20.81 6.42
CA ALA A 79 3.96 19.38 6.30
C ALA A 79 3.14 18.68 5.21
N ARG A 80 1.84 19.01 5.06
CA ARG A 80 1.01 18.44 3.99
C ARG A 80 1.51 18.83 2.60
N VAL A 81 1.94 20.08 2.42
CA VAL A 81 2.47 20.58 1.14
C VAL A 81 3.77 19.87 0.80
N GLU A 82 4.72 19.81 1.74
CA GLU A 82 6.02 19.18 1.53
C GLU A 82 5.90 17.67 1.27
N ILE A 83 5.05 16.97 2.04
CA ILE A 83 4.79 15.54 1.81
C ILE A 83 4.15 15.31 0.44
N ALA A 84 3.20 16.15 0.03
CA ALA A 84 2.56 16.02 -1.27
C ALA A 84 3.57 16.26 -2.41
N ALA A 85 4.43 17.26 -2.29
CA ALA A 85 5.49 17.55 -3.26
C ALA A 85 6.48 16.39 -3.39
N TRP A 86 6.92 15.83 -2.26
CA TRP A 86 7.83 14.67 -2.26
C TRP A 86 7.17 13.42 -2.88
N VAL A 87 5.88 13.17 -2.58
CA VAL A 87 5.13 12.06 -3.18
C VAL A 87 4.99 12.23 -4.70
N GLU A 88 4.80 13.45 -5.17
CA GLU A 88 4.74 13.76 -6.60
C GLU A 88 6.07 13.48 -7.29
N ASP A 89 7.17 14.04 -6.76
CA ASP A 89 8.53 13.82 -7.26
C ASP A 89 8.88 12.32 -7.30
N TYR A 90 8.68 11.61 -6.19
CA TYR A 90 8.97 10.19 -6.07
C TYR A 90 8.26 9.35 -7.14
N ASN A 91 6.98 9.66 -7.41
CA ASN A 91 6.14 8.86 -8.30
C ASN A 91 6.27 9.25 -9.77
N ARG A 92 6.59 10.50 -10.10
CA ARG A 92 6.51 11.00 -11.48
C ARG A 92 7.80 11.51 -12.08
N GLU A 93 8.74 11.96 -11.26
CA GLU A 93 9.99 12.54 -11.75
C GLU A 93 11.17 11.58 -11.55
N ARG A 94 11.18 10.84 -10.42
CA ARG A 94 12.34 10.06 -10.03
C ARG A 94 12.42 8.69 -10.73
N PRO A 95 13.50 8.38 -11.46
CA PRO A 95 13.72 7.04 -12.01
C PRO A 95 14.22 6.07 -10.94
N HIS A 96 13.73 4.82 -10.95
CA HIS A 96 14.15 3.78 -10.00
C HIS A 96 14.81 2.62 -10.75
N SER A 97 16.02 2.24 -10.35
CA SER A 97 16.78 1.17 -11.02
C SER A 97 16.07 -0.18 -11.00
N SER A 98 15.33 -0.49 -9.93
CA SER A 98 14.49 -1.68 -9.82
C SER A 98 13.34 -1.73 -10.84
N LEU A 99 12.99 -0.58 -11.43
CA LEU A 99 11.97 -0.42 -12.47
C LEU A 99 12.60 -0.17 -13.85
N GLY A 100 13.87 -0.53 -14.05
CA GLY A 100 14.56 -0.28 -15.31
C GLY A 100 14.79 1.21 -15.59
N TYR A 101 14.96 2.01 -14.53
CA TYR A 101 15.04 3.48 -14.59
C TYR A 101 13.76 4.18 -15.08
N ALA A 102 12.62 3.49 -15.04
CA ALA A 102 11.31 4.15 -15.16
C ALA A 102 10.91 4.81 -13.83
N THR A 103 10.01 5.80 -13.92
CA THR A 103 9.32 6.35 -12.75
C THR A 103 8.19 5.40 -12.33
N PRO A 104 7.77 5.40 -11.05
CA PRO A 104 6.69 4.51 -10.59
C PRO A 104 5.39 4.70 -11.37
N ALA A 105 5.05 5.94 -11.72
CA ALA A 105 3.86 6.23 -12.52
C ALA A 105 3.98 5.70 -13.95
N ALA A 106 5.14 5.84 -14.59
CA ALA A 106 5.37 5.30 -15.93
C ALA A 106 5.31 3.76 -15.94
N PHE A 107 5.92 3.13 -14.94
CA PHE A 107 5.91 1.67 -14.78
C PHE A 107 4.48 1.14 -14.55
N ALA A 108 3.70 1.79 -13.67
CA ALA A 108 2.31 1.43 -13.43
C ALA A 108 1.44 1.58 -14.69
N ALA A 109 1.61 2.66 -15.45
CA ALA A 109 0.89 2.88 -16.69
C ALA A 109 1.22 1.82 -17.76
N GLU A 110 2.44 1.28 -17.76
CA GLU A 110 2.83 0.22 -18.68
C GLU A 110 2.26 -1.14 -18.27
N LEU A 111 2.25 -1.46 -16.97
CA LEU A 111 1.56 -2.63 -16.42
C LEU A 111 0.08 -2.66 -16.79
N ASP A 112 -0.59 -1.51 -16.72
CA ASP A 112 -2.01 -1.38 -17.07
C ASP A 112 -2.32 -1.68 -18.55
N LYS A 113 -1.35 -1.46 -19.46
CA LYS A 113 -1.47 -1.79 -20.89
C LYS A 113 -1.21 -3.26 -21.17
N GLN A 114 -0.22 -3.84 -20.50
CA GLN A 114 0.21 -5.21 -20.75
C GLN A 114 -0.82 -6.25 -20.30
N TRP A 115 -1.79 -5.84 -19.47
CA TRP A 115 -2.64 -6.77 -18.77
C TRP A 115 -4.14 -6.49 -18.98
N PRO A 116 -4.90 -7.40 -19.64
CA PRO A 116 -6.34 -7.22 -19.81
C PRO A 116 -7.01 -7.14 -18.44
N ALA A 117 -8.12 -6.39 -18.33
CA ALA A 117 -8.77 -6.06 -17.05
C ALA A 117 -9.00 -7.28 -16.14
N SER A 118 -9.26 -8.45 -16.73
CA SER A 118 -9.50 -9.72 -16.02
C SER A 118 -8.27 -10.33 -15.36
N LEU A 119 -7.08 -9.94 -15.79
CA LEU A 119 -5.85 -10.53 -15.28
C LEU A 119 -5.01 -9.46 -14.52
N ARG A 120 -5.36 -8.17 -14.59
CA ARG A 120 -4.54 -7.04 -14.07
C ARG A 120 -4.00 -7.38 -12.67
N PRO A 121 -2.68 -7.23 -12.43
CA PRO A 121 -2.12 -7.52 -11.12
C PRO A 121 -2.86 -6.71 -10.06
N THR A 122 -3.53 -7.39 -9.16
CA THR A 122 -4.27 -6.78 -8.04
C THR A 122 -3.36 -6.24 -6.94
N GLY A 123 -2.04 -6.22 -7.18
CA GLY A 123 -0.98 -5.77 -6.29
C GLY A 123 0.39 -5.86 -6.95
N SER A 124 1.39 -5.21 -6.34
CA SER A 124 2.75 -5.06 -6.87
C SER A 124 3.67 -6.26 -6.57
N ALA A 125 3.20 -7.25 -5.83
CA ALA A 125 3.98 -8.42 -5.42
C ALA A 125 3.67 -9.62 -6.32
N THR A 126 4.71 -10.30 -6.79
CA THR A 126 4.62 -11.43 -7.73
C THR A 126 3.98 -12.69 -7.11
N GLN A 127 4.01 -12.81 -5.77
CA GLN A 127 3.36 -13.83 -4.95
C GLN A 127 3.16 -13.29 -3.51
N PRO A 128 2.07 -13.63 -2.80
CA PRO A 128 1.99 -13.39 -1.36
C PRO A 128 3.01 -14.28 -0.63
N ILE A 129 3.97 -13.66 0.07
CA ILE A 129 5.06 -14.37 0.79
C ILE A 129 4.61 -14.83 2.19
N ALA A 130 3.41 -14.48 2.61
CA ALA A 130 2.92 -14.77 3.95
C ALA A 130 1.64 -15.65 3.92
N SER A 131 1.02 -15.94 5.07
CA SER A 131 -0.26 -16.70 5.17
C SER A 131 -1.54 -15.85 5.28
N THR A 132 -2.55 -16.15 4.45
CA THR A 132 -3.80 -15.37 4.34
C THR A 132 -4.56 -15.35 5.66
N ALA A 133 -5.08 -14.19 6.07
CA ALA A 133 -5.94 -14.13 7.24
C ALA A 133 -7.24 -14.91 6.98
N LEU A 134 -7.68 -15.72 7.95
CA LEU A 134 -8.94 -16.45 7.83
C LEU A 134 -10.08 -15.43 7.76
N MET A 135 -10.71 -15.29 6.59
CA MET A 135 -11.98 -14.58 6.48
C MET A 135 -13.00 -15.33 7.33
N ARG A 136 -13.52 -14.68 8.37
CA ARG A 136 -14.68 -15.21 9.10
C ARG A 136 -15.85 -15.24 8.12
N LYS A 137 -16.31 -16.44 7.76
CA LYS A 137 -17.58 -16.62 7.06
C LYS A 137 -18.69 -16.09 7.96
N THR A 138 -19.26 -14.93 7.62
CA THR A 138 -20.51 -14.48 8.21
C THR A 138 -21.61 -15.42 7.73
N THR A 139 -21.81 -16.51 8.44
CA THR A 139 -23.04 -17.29 8.30
C THR A 139 -24.09 -16.52 9.07
N ALA A 140 -24.90 -15.73 8.37
CA ALA A 140 -26.12 -15.17 8.93
C ALA A 140 -26.97 -16.35 9.45
N ARG A 141 -27.15 -16.43 10.77
CA ARG A 141 -28.20 -17.27 11.34
C ARG A 141 -29.50 -16.47 11.23
N LEU A 142 -30.46 -17.10 10.55
CA LEU A 142 -31.87 -16.73 10.46
C LEU A 142 -32.47 -16.50 11.86
#